data_AF-A0AAJ3AJE8-F1
#
_entry.id   AF-A0AAJ3AJE8-F1
#
_cell.length_a   1.000
_cell.length_b   1.000
_cell.length_c   1.000
_cell.angle_alpha   90.00
_cell.angle_beta   90.00
_cell.angle_gamma   90.00
#
_symmetry.space_group_name_H-M   'P 1'
#
loop_
_entity.id
_entity.type
_entity.pdbx_description
1 polymer ?
#
loop_
_entity_poly.entity_id
_entity_poly.type
_entity_poly.pdbx_seq_one_letter_code
_entity_poly.pdbx_strand_id
1 'polypeptide(L)'
;MSNYSHVFQEFRPIVEQSNEDRLYFLEEDRWIGYPAANDLLDQLKGFLTLPKRSRMPNLLVLSKPNNGKTSIINQFFKLYGEGYVNAENNAVKPVIIVQAPVSPDEKALYMAILDKFWVPFRERDPVAKLRYQVVHCLKLYEVKLLIIDEMNSLLCGSPIKQRTVMNAIKYLCNETQIPIVGFGTEEAISVLRTDPQHVSRFRVVNLPLWKLDKDFQAMVNKFEKVLPLKQASKLAEPATVKYLHDITDGNLGNLRTILREAAKKAVVSGQEFIDRSLLESVK
;
A
#
# COMPACT_ATOMS: atom_id res chain seq x y z
N MET A 1 -27.76 -1.43 -28.41
CA MET A 1 -27.75 -0.73 -27.11
C MET A 1 -26.77 -1.47 -26.21
N SER A 2 -25.82 -0.78 -25.58
CA SER A 2 -24.77 -1.45 -24.79
C SER A 2 -25.38 -2.02 -23.51
N ASN A 3 -25.54 -3.34 -23.42
CA ASN A 3 -25.83 -4.01 -22.14
C ASN A 3 -24.82 -3.51 -21.08
N TYR A 4 -25.32 -3.16 -19.89
CA TYR A 4 -24.51 -2.76 -18.73
C TYR A 4 -23.55 -1.57 -18.95
N SER A 5 -24.06 -0.46 -19.52
CA SER A 5 -23.26 0.76 -19.75
C SER A 5 -22.71 1.40 -18.47
N HIS A 6 -23.30 1.09 -17.30
CA HIS A 6 -22.84 1.53 -15.98
C HIS A 6 -21.63 0.73 -15.47
N VAL A 7 -21.23 -0.36 -16.12
CA VAL A 7 -20.05 -1.18 -15.79
C VAL A 7 -18.94 -0.93 -16.81
N PHE A 8 -17.68 -0.91 -16.35
CA PHE A 8 -16.52 -0.83 -17.25
C PHE A 8 -16.56 -1.97 -18.27
N GLN A 9 -16.17 -1.67 -19.50
CA GLN A 9 -16.29 -2.60 -20.63
C GLN A 9 -15.62 -3.96 -20.36
N GLU A 10 -14.46 -3.95 -19.69
CA GLU A 10 -13.71 -5.14 -19.30
C GLU A 10 -14.43 -6.05 -18.28
N PHE A 11 -15.37 -5.51 -17.49
CA PHE A 11 -16.09 -6.27 -16.46
C PHE A 11 -17.52 -6.65 -16.85
N ARG A 12 -18.03 -6.19 -18.00
CA ARG A 12 -19.36 -6.57 -18.49
C ARG A 12 -19.56 -8.08 -18.66
N PRO A 13 -18.57 -8.85 -19.14
CA PRO A 13 -18.71 -10.31 -19.21
C PRO A 13 -18.97 -10.96 -17.85
N ILE A 14 -18.45 -10.38 -16.75
CA ILE A 14 -18.66 -10.90 -15.39
C ILE A 14 -20.11 -10.74 -14.94
N VAL A 15 -20.80 -9.68 -15.39
CA VAL A 15 -22.22 -9.44 -15.04
C VAL A 15 -23.12 -10.58 -15.52
N GLU A 16 -22.75 -11.22 -16.62
CA GLU A 16 -23.49 -12.33 -17.25
C GLU A 16 -23.12 -13.71 -16.68
N GLN A 17 -22.10 -13.79 -15.82
CA GLN A 17 -21.67 -15.04 -15.18
C GLN A 17 -22.62 -15.47 -14.05
N SER A 18 -22.32 -16.65 -13.48
CA SER A 18 -23.05 -17.18 -12.33
C SER A 18 -22.92 -16.26 -11.11
N ASN A 19 -23.85 -16.38 -10.17
CA ASN A 19 -23.75 -15.64 -8.91
C ASN A 19 -22.47 -16.01 -8.14
N GLU A 20 -22.02 -17.27 -8.21
CA GLU A 20 -20.79 -17.72 -7.56
C GLU A 20 -19.56 -17.00 -8.12
N ASP A 21 -19.44 -16.91 -9.45
CA ASP A 21 -18.32 -16.22 -10.11
C ASP A 21 -18.34 -14.71 -9.81
N ARG A 22 -19.52 -14.09 -9.79
CA ARG A 22 -19.69 -12.67 -9.46
C ARG A 22 -19.31 -12.39 -7.99
N LEU A 23 -19.66 -13.28 -7.07
CA LEU A 23 -19.29 -13.18 -5.67
C LEU A 23 -17.77 -13.37 -5.48
N TYR A 24 -17.16 -14.34 -6.17
CA TYR A 24 -15.71 -14.51 -6.19
C TYR A 24 -15.01 -13.26 -6.74
N PHE A 25 -15.49 -12.73 -7.85
CA PHE A 25 -14.98 -11.49 -8.45
C PHE A 25 -15.04 -10.31 -7.45
N LEU A 26 -16.08 -10.21 -6.62
CA LEU A 26 -16.17 -9.15 -5.62
C LEU A 26 -15.10 -9.26 -4.51
N GLU A 27 -14.49 -10.42 -4.30
CA GLU A 27 -13.41 -10.62 -3.32
C GLU A 27 -12.03 -10.21 -3.83
N GLU A 28 -11.84 -10.12 -5.14
CA GLU A 28 -10.53 -9.80 -5.70
C GLU A 28 -10.05 -8.39 -5.33
N ASP A 29 -8.74 -8.28 -5.11
CA ASP A 29 -8.07 -7.00 -4.91
C ASP A 29 -7.90 -6.23 -6.21
N ARG A 30 -8.49 -5.02 -6.24
CA ARG A 30 -8.43 -4.13 -7.39
C ARG A 30 -7.82 -2.79 -7.05
N TRP A 31 -6.93 -2.36 -7.92
CA TRP A 31 -6.36 -1.03 -7.88
C TRP A 31 -7.36 0.00 -8.39
N ILE A 32 -7.57 1.08 -7.62
CA ILE A 32 -8.33 2.24 -8.05
C ILE A 32 -7.43 3.46 -7.90
N GLY A 33 -6.96 3.98 -9.03
CA GLY A 33 -6.09 5.15 -9.07
C GLY A 33 -6.82 6.44 -8.71
N TYR A 34 -6.18 7.25 -7.87
CA TYR A 34 -6.62 8.57 -7.44
C TYR A 34 -5.44 9.55 -7.36
N PRO A 35 -5.69 10.88 -7.37
CA PRO A 35 -4.62 11.87 -7.51
C PRO A 35 -3.48 11.70 -6.50
N ALA A 36 -3.77 11.66 -5.20
CA ALA A 36 -2.73 11.52 -4.17
C ALA A 36 -1.95 10.19 -4.24
N ALA A 37 -2.59 9.09 -4.68
CA ALA A 37 -1.90 7.83 -4.92
C ALA A 37 -0.97 7.92 -6.13
N ASN A 38 -1.44 8.51 -7.24
CA ASN A 38 -0.65 8.67 -8.46
C ASN A 38 0.56 9.58 -8.20
N ASP A 39 0.37 10.69 -7.51
CA ASP A 39 1.47 11.60 -7.10
C ASP A 39 2.51 10.86 -6.26
N LEU A 40 2.08 9.97 -5.35
CA LEU A 40 2.99 9.15 -4.57
C LEU A 40 3.72 8.13 -5.44
N LEU A 41 3.02 7.42 -6.33
CA LEU A 41 3.63 6.47 -7.27
C LEU A 41 4.71 7.14 -8.14
N ASP A 42 4.45 8.36 -8.62
CA ASP A 42 5.41 9.14 -9.39
C ASP A 42 6.64 9.55 -8.56
N GLN A 43 6.44 9.92 -7.30
CA GLN A 43 7.56 10.19 -6.38
C GLN A 43 8.41 8.94 -6.12
N LEU A 44 7.77 7.79 -5.89
CA LEU A 44 8.46 6.52 -5.69
C LEU A 44 9.23 6.09 -6.96
N LYS A 45 8.64 6.30 -8.13
CA LYS A 45 9.28 6.04 -9.42
C LYS A 45 10.54 6.89 -9.59
N GLY A 46 10.49 8.15 -9.18
CA GLY A 46 11.65 9.05 -9.18
C GLY A 46 12.84 8.51 -8.39
N PHE A 47 12.61 7.74 -7.31
CA PHE A 47 13.69 7.10 -6.55
C PHE A 47 14.45 6.03 -7.34
N LEU A 48 13.82 5.37 -8.32
CA LEU A 48 14.45 4.33 -9.12
C LEU A 48 15.49 4.87 -10.12
N THR A 49 15.45 6.16 -10.41
CA THR A 49 16.36 6.84 -11.34
C THR A 49 17.30 7.82 -10.64
N LEU A 50 17.26 7.90 -9.31
CA LEU A 50 18.12 8.82 -8.57
C LEU A 50 19.60 8.41 -8.69
N PRO A 51 20.51 9.34 -8.99
CA PRO A 51 21.93 9.08 -8.85
C PRO A 51 22.27 8.86 -7.37
N LYS A 52 23.22 7.95 -7.10
CA LYS A 52 23.69 7.67 -5.75
C LYS A 52 24.35 8.91 -5.14
N ARG A 53 23.98 9.24 -3.91
CA ARG A 53 24.48 10.38 -3.13
C ARG A 53 24.96 9.89 -1.77
N SER A 54 25.78 10.69 -1.09
CA SER A 54 26.18 10.42 0.31
C SER A 54 24.98 10.42 1.26
N ARG A 55 23.94 11.20 0.95
CA ARG A 55 22.67 11.24 1.67
C ARG A 55 21.52 11.03 0.71
N MET A 56 21.01 9.80 0.66
CA MET A 56 19.82 9.49 -0.11
C MET A 56 18.57 10.09 0.55
N PRO A 57 17.61 10.60 -0.25
CA PRO A 57 16.33 11.04 0.28
C PRO A 57 15.53 9.82 0.74
N ASN A 58 14.99 9.87 1.96
CA ASN A 58 14.06 8.86 2.47
C ASN A 58 12.67 9.46 2.62
N LEU A 59 11.64 8.63 2.53
CA LEU A 59 10.24 9.05 2.59
C LEU A 59 9.51 8.27 3.68
N LEU A 60 8.73 8.97 4.50
CA LEU A 60 7.77 8.35 5.41
C LEU A 60 6.38 8.72 4.94
N VAL A 61 5.64 7.73 4.46
CA VAL A 61 4.26 7.86 4.02
C VAL A 61 3.35 7.50 5.18
N LEU A 62 2.49 8.44 5.55
CA LEU A 62 1.58 8.30 6.67
C LEU A 62 0.16 8.25 6.18
N SER A 63 -0.60 7.29 6.70
CA SER A 63 -2.03 7.25 6.47
C SER A 63 -2.72 6.57 7.62
N LYS A 64 -4.00 6.89 7.82
CA LYS A 64 -4.86 6.14 8.73
C LYS A 64 -4.86 4.64 8.37
N PRO A 65 -5.08 3.74 9.34
CA PRO A 65 -5.29 2.34 9.06
C PRO A 65 -6.37 2.14 7.99
N ASN A 66 -6.25 1.06 7.20
CA ASN A 66 -7.19 0.72 6.14
C ASN A 66 -7.32 1.74 4.98
N ASN A 67 -6.46 2.77 4.88
CA ASN A 67 -6.56 3.78 3.82
C ASN A 67 -5.69 3.46 2.58
N GLY A 68 -5.61 2.19 2.16
CA GLY A 68 -5.02 1.79 0.88
C GLY A 68 -3.48 1.78 0.78
N LYS A 69 -2.73 1.91 1.88
CA LYS A 69 -1.24 1.90 1.88
C LYS A 69 -0.66 0.67 1.19
N THR A 70 -1.08 -0.52 1.60
CA THR A 70 -0.60 -1.79 1.02
C THR A 70 -1.02 -1.93 -0.45
N SER A 71 -2.19 -1.42 -0.84
CA SER A 71 -2.61 -1.39 -2.25
C SER A 71 -1.69 -0.51 -3.11
N ILE A 72 -1.23 0.63 -2.60
CA ILE A 72 -0.26 1.50 -3.30
C ILE A 72 1.09 0.80 -3.43
N ILE A 73 1.58 0.16 -2.35
CA ILE A 73 2.84 -0.59 -2.36
C ILE A 73 2.80 -1.71 -3.40
N ASN A 74 1.74 -2.51 -3.40
CA ASN A 74 1.57 -3.63 -4.33
C ASN A 74 1.45 -3.14 -5.78
N GLN A 75 0.70 -2.05 -6.01
CA GLN A 75 0.60 -1.45 -7.34
C GLN A 75 1.96 -0.92 -7.83
N PHE A 76 2.72 -0.26 -6.96
CA PHE A 76 4.06 0.21 -7.30
C PHE A 76 4.98 -0.95 -7.68
N PHE A 77 4.95 -2.05 -6.90
CA PHE A 77 5.75 -3.24 -7.17
C PHE A 77 5.39 -3.89 -8.51
N LYS A 78 4.10 -4.04 -8.79
CA LYS A 78 3.62 -4.59 -10.07
C LYS A 78 4.09 -3.75 -11.28
N LEU A 79 4.14 -2.43 -11.12
CA LEU A 79 4.53 -1.53 -12.22
C LEU A 79 6.05 -1.41 -12.40
N TYR A 80 6.83 -1.45 -11.32
CA TYR A 80 8.24 -1.05 -11.35
C TYR A 80 9.19 -1.91 -10.51
N GLY A 81 8.67 -2.86 -9.74
CA GLY A 81 9.42 -3.62 -8.73
C GLY A 81 9.80 -5.03 -9.12
N GLU A 82 9.18 -5.61 -10.16
CA GLU A 82 9.47 -6.96 -10.61
C GLU A 82 10.95 -7.13 -11.00
N GLY A 83 11.52 -8.27 -10.62
CA GLY A 83 12.92 -8.58 -10.93
C GLY A 83 13.11 -8.91 -12.40
N TYR A 84 14.29 -8.61 -12.93
CA TYR A 84 14.65 -8.87 -14.32
C TYR A 84 16.13 -9.21 -14.44
N VAL A 85 16.55 -9.68 -15.61
CA VAL A 85 17.97 -9.88 -15.94
C VAL A 85 18.44 -8.70 -16.77
N ASN A 86 19.50 -8.03 -16.34
CA ASN A 86 20.02 -6.86 -17.06
C ASN A 86 20.91 -7.28 -18.25
N ALA A 87 21.41 -6.31 -19.01
CA ALA A 87 22.24 -6.56 -20.19
C ALA A 87 23.57 -7.28 -19.88
N GLU A 88 24.03 -7.22 -18.64
CA GLU A 88 25.23 -7.90 -18.15
C GLU A 88 24.93 -9.31 -17.61
N ASN A 89 23.71 -9.82 -17.83
CA ASN A 89 23.23 -11.11 -17.35
C ASN A 89 23.17 -11.23 -15.81
N ASN A 90 23.11 -10.10 -15.10
CA ASN A 90 22.93 -10.06 -13.65
C ASN A 90 21.44 -10.03 -13.30
N ALA A 91 21.07 -10.76 -12.25
CA ALA A 91 19.72 -10.72 -11.70
C ALA A 91 19.51 -9.43 -10.88
N VAL A 92 18.54 -8.63 -11.27
CA VAL A 92 18.21 -7.34 -10.64
C VAL A 92 16.87 -7.45 -9.93
N LYS A 93 16.81 -6.97 -8.68
CA LYS A 93 15.58 -6.77 -7.90
C LYS A 93 15.46 -5.29 -7.56
N PRO A 94 14.84 -4.45 -8.41
CA PRO A 94 14.92 -3.00 -8.25
C PRO A 94 14.24 -2.51 -6.97
N VAL A 95 13.22 -3.22 -6.50
CA VAL A 95 12.45 -2.87 -5.30
C VAL A 95 12.38 -4.06 -4.37
N ILE A 96 12.66 -3.83 -3.09
CA ILE A 96 12.42 -4.81 -2.02
C ILE A 96 11.35 -4.26 -1.10
N ILE A 97 10.31 -5.05 -0.85
CA ILE A 97 9.25 -4.72 0.11
C ILE A 97 9.37 -5.68 1.29
N VAL A 98 9.46 -5.12 2.49
CA VAL A 98 9.40 -5.86 3.76
C VAL A 98 8.26 -5.33 4.61
N GLN A 99 7.59 -6.22 5.31
CA GLN A 99 6.73 -5.84 6.42
C GLN A 99 7.62 -5.67 7.65
N ALA A 100 7.41 -4.60 8.40
CA ALA A 100 8.08 -4.38 9.67
C ALA A 100 7.83 -5.57 10.61
N PRO A 101 8.86 -6.09 11.30
CA PRO A 101 8.66 -7.10 12.31
C PRO A 101 7.81 -6.56 13.47
N VAL A 102 7.12 -7.48 14.15
CA VAL A 102 6.18 -7.18 15.26
C VAL A 102 6.89 -6.54 16.46
N SER A 103 8.22 -6.71 16.57
CA SER A 103 9.04 -6.10 17.60
C SER A 103 10.10 -5.15 17.01
N PRO A 104 10.46 -4.07 17.74
CA PRO A 104 11.48 -3.11 17.32
C PRO A 104 12.89 -3.70 17.48
N ASP A 105 13.24 -4.64 16.61
CA ASP A 105 14.51 -5.37 16.63
C ASP A 105 15.23 -5.26 15.28
N GLU A 106 16.47 -4.78 15.30
CA GLU A 106 17.31 -4.68 14.11
C GLU A 106 17.59 -6.06 13.49
N LYS A 107 17.68 -7.10 14.32
CA LYS A 107 17.91 -8.46 13.86
C LYS A 107 16.73 -8.97 13.06
N ALA A 108 15.52 -8.80 13.60
CA ALA A 108 14.28 -9.17 12.92
C ALA A 108 14.10 -8.41 11.60
N LEU A 109 14.48 -7.12 11.57
CA LEU A 109 14.48 -6.34 10.32
C LEU A 109 15.44 -6.93 9.27
N TYR A 110 16.66 -7.29 9.66
CA TYR A 110 17.60 -7.91 8.73
C TYR A 110 17.11 -9.26 8.20
N MET A 111 16.53 -10.09 9.07
CA MET A 111 15.94 -11.38 8.66
C MET A 111 14.80 -11.15 7.65
N ALA A 112 13.88 -10.23 7.93
CA ALA A 112 12.77 -9.89 7.03
C ALA A 112 13.25 -9.42 5.64
N ILE A 113 14.39 -8.72 5.57
CA ILE A 113 15.01 -8.32 4.30
C ILE A 113 15.63 -9.54 3.59
N LEU A 114 16.37 -10.39 4.30
CA LEU A 114 17.03 -11.57 3.72
C LEU A 114 16.01 -12.58 3.17
N ASP A 115 14.84 -12.71 3.78
CA ASP A 115 13.75 -13.55 3.29
C ASP A 115 13.33 -13.17 1.86
N LYS A 116 13.39 -11.89 1.49
CA LYS A 116 13.06 -11.42 0.13
C LYS A 116 14.09 -11.83 -0.92
N PHE A 117 15.27 -12.27 -0.48
CA PHE A 117 16.33 -12.81 -1.32
C PHE A 117 16.38 -14.33 -1.34
N TRP A 118 15.56 -15.03 -0.55
CA TRP A 118 15.63 -16.48 -0.37
C TRP A 118 17.01 -16.95 0.10
N VAL A 119 17.73 -16.10 0.84
CA VAL A 119 19.07 -16.40 1.34
C VAL A 119 18.95 -17.15 2.66
N PRO A 120 19.62 -18.29 2.83
CA PRO A 120 19.59 -19.01 4.08
C PRO A 120 20.34 -18.23 5.18
N PHE A 121 19.69 -18.07 6.32
CA PHE A 121 20.27 -17.55 7.55
C PHE A 121 19.80 -18.39 8.74
N ARG A 122 20.52 -18.32 9.86
CA ARG A 122 20.11 -18.97 11.11
C ARG A 122 19.61 -17.91 12.07
N GLU A 123 18.54 -18.18 12.80
CA GLU A 123 18.07 -17.28 13.86
C GLU A 123 19.14 -17.01 14.93
N ARG A 124 20.10 -17.93 15.12
CA ARG A 124 21.22 -17.75 16.06
C ARG A 124 22.39 -16.97 15.49
N ASP A 125 22.35 -16.57 14.20
CA ASP A 125 23.44 -15.83 13.60
C ASP A 125 23.64 -14.47 14.29
N PRO A 126 24.90 -14.00 14.43
CA PRO A 126 25.17 -12.68 14.98
C PRO A 126 24.60 -11.57 14.11
N VAL A 127 24.12 -10.49 14.73
CA VAL A 127 23.56 -9.33 14.01
C VAL A 127 24.52 -8.77 12.97
N ALA A 128 25.82 -8.72 13.27
CA ALA A 128 26.84 -8.25 12.33
C ALA A 128 26.92 -9.10 11.05
N LYS A 129 26.73 -10.42 11.15
CA LYS A 129 26.71 -11.33 10.01
C LYS A 129 25.47 -11.07 9.15
N LEU A 130 24.29 -10.99 9.77
CA LEU A 130 23.03 -10.70 9.08
C LEU A 130 23.08 -9.34 8.37
N ARG A 131 23.63 -8.32 9.05
CA ARG A 131 23.84 -6.99 8.49
C ARG A 131 24.73 -7.01 7.25
N TYR A 132 25.85 -7.73 7.30
CA TYR A 132 26.73 -7.90 6.14
C TYR A 132 26.01 -8.58 4.98
N GLN A 133 25.26 -9.66 5.25
CA GLN A 133 24.50 -10.37 4.22
C GLN A 133 23.43 -9.48 3.59
N VAL A 134 22.71 -8.67 4.37
CA VAL A 134 21.72 -7.72 3.86
C VAL A 134 22.37 -6.71 2.91
N VAL A 135 23.45 -6.06 3.34
CA VAL A 135 24.16 -5.07 2.51
C VAL A 135 24.70 -5.72 1.24
N HIS A 136 25.25 -6.93 1.34
CA HIS A 136 25.72 -7.70 0.19
C HIS A 136 24.59 -7.99 -0.80
N CYS A 137 23.44 -8.49 -0.33
CA CYS A 137 22.30 -8.80 -1.19
C CYS A 137 21.72 -7.54 -1.85
N LEU A 138 21.54 -6.45 -1.10
CA LEU A 138 21.04 -5.19 -1.64
C LEU A 138 21.95 -4.64 -2.76
N LYS A 139 23.27 -4.82 -2.64
CA LYS A 139 24.24 -4.43 -3.68
C LYS A 139 24.27 -5.41 -4.86
N LEU A 140 24.31 -6.71 -4.58
CA LEU A 140 24.42 -7.78 -5.58
C LEU A 140 23.22 -7.78 -6.54
N TYR A 141 22.01 -7.61 -6.01
CA TYR A 141 20.78 -7.59 -6.81
C TYR A 141 20.41 -6.17 -7.31
N GLU A 142 21.36 -5.23 -7.27
CA GLU A 142 21.19 -3.86 -7.75
C GLU A 142 19.89 -3.18 -7.24
N VAL A 143 19.58 -3.37 -5.96
CA VAL A 143 18.37 -2.82 -5.36
C VAL A 143 18.44 -1.30 -5.43
N LYS A 144 17.32 -0.68 -5.83
CA LYS A 144 17.20 0.78 -5.97
C LYS A 144 16.28 1.39 -4.92
N LEU A 145 15.39 0.61 -4.33
CA LEU A 145 14.44 1.08 -3.33
C LEU A 145 14.13 -0.02 -2.31
N LEU A 146 14.19 0.34 -1.01
CA LEU A 146 13.69 -0.51 0.07
C LEU A 146 12.41 0.11 0.65
N ILE A 147 11.30 -0.62 0.57
CA ILE A 147 10.01 -0.24 1.16
C ILE A 147 9.78 -1.06 2.43
N ILE A 148 9.45 -0.37 3.52
CA ILE A 148 9.11 -0.97 4.82
C ILE A 148 7.64 -0.64 5.11
N ASP A 149 6.74 -1.61 4.97
CA ASP A 149 5.35 -1.48 5.39
C ASP A 149 5.24 -1.63 6.91
N GLU A 150 4.20 -1.04 7.51
CA GLU A 150 3.97 -1.01 8.96
C GLU A 150 5.15 -0.48 9.80
N MET A 151 5.86 0.55 9.31
CA MET A 151 7.02 1.14 9.99
C MET A 151 6.74 1.55 11.44
N ASN A 152 5.49 1.83 11.79
CA ASN A 152 5.08 2.05 13.18
C ASN A 152 5.48 0.90 14.11
N SER A 153 5.43 -0.37 13.68
CA SER A 153 5.79 -1.55 14.50
C SER A 153 7.26 -1.54 14.93
N LEU A 154 8.15 -1.08 14.04
CA LEU A 154 9.57 -0.87 14.33
C LEU A 154 9.83 0.29 15.30
N LEU A 155 8.86 1.18 15.43
CA LEU A 155 8.92 2.37 16.25
C LEU A 155 8.11 2.21 17.55
N CYS A 156 7.38 1.11 17.74
CA CYS A 156 6.71 0.79 18.98
C CYS A 156 7.69 0.14 19.96
N GLY A 157 8.08 0.82 21.05
CA GLY A 157 8.96 0.23 22.06
C GLY A 157 9.64 1.24 22.96
N SER A 158 10.67 0.79 23.70
CA SER A 158 11.48 1.71 24.51
C SER A 158 12.32 2.63 23.59
N PRO A 159 12.63 3.86 24.02
CA PRO A 159 13.48 4.79 23.25
C PRO A 159 14.82 4.18 22.82
N ILE A 160 15.39 3.29 23.64
CA ILE A 160 16.63 2.58 23.32
C ILE A 160 16.45 1.68 22.09
N LYS A 161 15.39 0.85 22.07
CA LYS A 161 15.12 -0.06 20.94
C LYS A 161 14.80 0.71 19.65
N GLN A 162 13.98 1.75 19.76
CA GLN A 162 13.67 2.65 18.64
C GLN A 162 14.96 3.23 18.03
N ARG A 163 15.88 3.72 18.88
CA ARG A 163 17.17 4.26 18.44
C ARG A 163 18.04 3.21 17.77
N THR A 164 18.06 1.98 18.29
CA THR A 164 18.78 0.85 17.66
C THR A 164 18.29 0.59 16.25
N VAL A 165 16.97 0.46 16.05
CA VAL A 165 16.40 0.23 14.71
C VAL A 165 16.64 1.41 13.78
N MET A 166 16.48 2.65 14.26
CA MET A 166 16.74 3.84 13.45
C MET A 166 18.21 3.96 13.05
N ASN A 167 19.13 3.56 13.92
CA ASN A 167 20.55 3.45 13.58
C ASN A 167 20.82 2.37 12.53
N ALA A 168 20.14 1.22 12.61
CA ALA A 168 20.22 0.17 11.60
C ALA A 168 19.72 0.67 10.23
N ILE A 169 18.58 1.36 10.17
CA ILE A 169 18.03 1.97 8.95
C ILE A 169 19.02 3.03 8.40
N LYS A 170 19.55 3.91 9.25
CA LYS A 170 20.57 4.91 8.88
C LYS A 170 21.81 4.25 8.29
N TYR A 171 22.27 3.16 8.90
CA TYR A 171 23.41 2.40 8.42
C TYR A 171 23.15 1.82 7.03
N LEU A 172 21.99 1.17 6.83
CA LEU A 172 21.61 0.63 5.52
C LEU A 172 21.58 1.72 4.44
N CYS A 173 20.96 2.87 4.71
CA CYS A 173 20.95 3.99 3.76
C CYS A 173 22.36 4.42 3.34
N ASN A 174 23.27 4.59 4.31
CA ASN A 174 24.61 5.08 4.05
C ASN A 174 25.46 4.05 3.28
N GLU A 175 25.40 2.78 3.67
CA GLU A 175 26.24 1.73 3.09
C GLU A 175 25.79 1.29 1.70
N THR A 176 24.48 1.29 1.45
CA THR A 176 23.90 0.83 0.18
C THR A 176 23.63 1.98 -0.78
N GLN A 177 23.49 3.20 -0.28
CA GLN A 177 23.10 4.39 -1.04
C GLN A 177 21.77 4.19 -1.78
N ILE A 178 20.81 3.51 -1.14
CA ILE A 178 19.44 3.35 -1.64
C ILE A 178 18.46 4.17 -0.76
N PRO A 179 17.46 4.83 -1.35
CA PRO A 179 16.33 5.37 -0.63
C PRO A 179 15.58 4.29 0.17
N ILE A 180 15.15 4.65 1.37
CA ILE A 180 14.22 3.85 2.18
C ILE A 180 12.88 4.58 2.28
N VAL A 181 11.80 3.86 2.04
CA VAL A 181 10.43 4.36 2.14
C VAL A 181 9.69 3.59 3.22
N GLY A 182 9.33 4.26 4.30
CA GLY A 182 8.47 3.70 5.33
C GLY A 182 7.00 4.02 5.05
N PHE A 183 6.12 3.04 5.20
CA PHE A 183 4.68 3.27 5.29
C PHE A 183 4.23 3.03 6.72
N GLY A 184 3.48 3.97 7.28
CA GLY A 184 3.07 3.90 8.67
C GLY A 184 1.80 4.69 8.94
N THR A 185 1.45 4.76 10.21
CA THR A 185 0.37 5.59 10.74
C THR A 185 0.96 6.81 11.47
N GLU A 186 0.14 7.78 11.87
CA GLU A 186 0.60 9.03 12.51
C GLU A 186 1.45 8.79 13.77
N GLU A 187 1.25 7.64 14.44
CA GLU A 187 2.03 7.17 15.59
C GLU A 187 3.53 7.06 15.26
N ALA A 188 3.89 6.76 14.01
CA ALA A 188 5.28 6.71 13.55
C ALA A 188 5.99 8.07 13.67
N ILE A 189 5.29 9.20 13.47
CA ILE A 189 5.89 10.54 13.65
C ILE A 189 6.22 10.80 15.11
N SER A 190 5.30 10.47 16.02
CA SER A 190 5.45 10.80 17.44
C SER A 190 6.78 10.29 17.97
N VAL A 191 7.15 9.08 17.53
CA VAL A 191 8.42 8.43 17.85
C VAL A 191 9.60 9.13 17.18
N LEU A 192 9.52 9.45 15.88
CA LEU A 192 10.61 10.14 15.19
C LEU A 192 10.94 11.50 15.82
N ARG A 193 9.94 12.21 16.36
CA ARG A 193 10.11 13.52 17.03
C ARG A 193 10.87 13.44 18.36
N THR A 194 11.01 12.27 18.96
CA THR A 194 11.76 12.10 20.22
C THR A 194 13.27 12.29 20.04
N ASP A 195 13.80 12.14 18.82
CA ASP A 195 15.20 12.44 18.48
C ASP A 195 15.26 13.30 17.20
N PRO A 196 15.65 14.59 17.31
CA PRO A 196 15.80 15.49 16.16
C PRO A 196 16.70 14.95 15.03
N GLN A 197 17.64 14.05 15.34
CA GLN A 197 18.52 13.41 14.34
C GLN A 197 17.79 12.39 13.45
N HIS A 198 16.63 11.89 13.89
CA HIS A 198 15.79 10.95 13.17
C HIS A 198 14.78 11.66 12.26
N VAL A 199 14.14 12.74 12.73
CA VAL A 199 13.18 13.55 11.95
C VAL A 199 13.80 14.07 10.64
N SER A 200 15.04 14.56 10.68
CA SER A 200 15.69 15.16 9.49
C SER A 200 16.01 14.17 8.36
N ARG A 201 15.86 12.86 8.57
CA ARG A 201 16.22 11.84 7.57
C ARG A 201 15.08 11.46 6.65
N PHE A 202 13.84 11.59 7.11
CA PHE A 202 12.65 11.24 6.35
C PHE A 202 11.88 12.51 6.00
N ARG A 203 11.66 12.73 4.70
CA ARG A 203 10.59 13.63 4.28
C ARG A 203 9.28 12.95 4.59
N VAL A 204 8.34 13.66 5.22
CA VAL A 204 7.03 13.11 5.56
C VAL A 204 6.02 13.48 4.48
N VAL A 205 5.23 12.51 4.03
CA VAL A 205 4.08 12.71 3.15
C VAL A 205 2.87 12.07 3.81
N ASN A 206 1.77 12.82 3.89
CA ASN A 206 0.51 12.34 4.41
C ASN A 206 -0.41 11.96 3.25
N LEU A 207 -0.92 10.73 3.26
CA LEU A 207 -2.04 10.30 2.44
C LEU A 207 -3.34 10.66 3.20
N PRO A 208 -4.05 11.72 2.77
CA PRO A 208 -5.21 12.21 3.48
C PRO A 208 -6.38 11.22 3.40
N LEU A 209 -7.30 11.34 4.35
CA LEU A 209 -8.65 10.79 4.18
C LEU A 209 -9.38 11.57 3.08
N TRP A 210 -10.34 10.91 2.44
CA TRP A 210 -11.15 11.54 1.42
C TRP A 210 -12.03 12.63 2.02
N LYS A 211 -12.05 13.79 1.38
CA LYS A 211 -12.99 14.86 1.68
C LYS A 211 -14.24 14.66 0.84
N LEU A 212 -15.37 15.17 1.32
CA LEU A 212 -16.61 15.18 0.53
C LEU A 212 -16.49 16.24 -0.58
N ASP A 213 -15.90 15.85 -1.70
CA ASP A 213 -15.65 16.68 -2.86
C ASP A 213 -15.93 15.94 -4.18
N LYS A 214 -15.65 16.62 -5.30
CA LYS A 214 -15.86 16.05 -6.65
C LYS A 214 -14.96 14.84 -6.91
N ASP A 215 -13.77 14.78 -6.32
CA ASP A 215 -12.86 13.67 -6.51
C ASP A 215 -13.36 12.43 -5.76
N PHE A 216 -13.92 12.60 -4.55
CA PHE A 216 -14.58 11.51 -3.83
C PHE A 216 -15.81 11.00 -4.59
N GLN A 217 -16.67 11.89 -5.10
CA GLN A 217 -17.81 11.50 -5.94
C GLN A 217 -17.36 10.74 -7.19
N ALA A 218 -16.30 11.19 -7.86
CA ALA A 218 -15.73 10.52 -9.02
C ALA A 218 -15.16 9.14 -8.65
N MET A 219 -14.55 9.00 -7.46
CA MET A 219 -14.09 7.72 -6.95
C MET A 219 -15.24 6.75 -6.68
N VAL A 220 -16.32 7.19 -6.03
CA VAL A 220 -17.52 6.37 -5.81
C VAL A 220 -18.11 5.89 -7.13
N ASN A 221 -18.17 6.76 -8.14
CA ASN A 221 -18.58 6.39 -9.50
C ASN A 221 -17.65 5.33 -10.13
N LYS A 222 -16.33 5.42 -9.91
CA LYS A 222 -15.38 4.39 -10.37
C LYS A 222 -15.63 3.06 -9.68
N PHE A 223 -15.93 3.04 -8.38
CA PHE A 223 -16.29 1.81 -7.68
C PHE A 223 -17.54 1.18 -8.29
N GLU A 224 -18.61 1.96 -8.54
CA GLU A 224 -19.84 1.45 -9.14
C GLU A 224 -19.58 0.73 -10.47
N LYS A 225 -18.71 1.30 -11.31
CA LYS A 225 -18.35 0.72 -12.62
C LYS A 225 -17.61 -0.61 -12.54
N VAL A 226 -17.07 -0.96 -11.37
CA VAL A 226 -16.39 -2.24 -11.13
C VAL A 226 -17.37 -3.28 -10.56
N LEU A 227 -18.46 -2.85 -9.91
CA LEU A 227 -19.41 -3.78 -9.31
C LEU A 227 -20.14 -4.55 -10.42
N PRO A 228 -20.09 -5.90 -10.41
CA PRO A 228 -20.69 -6.68 -11.47
C PRO A 228 -22.20 -6.81 -11.23
N LEU A 229 -22.96 -5.71 -11.12
CA LEU A 229 -24.40 -5.67 -10.84
C LEU A 229 -25.21 -5.46 -12.12
N LYS A 230 -26.36 -6.15 -12.28
CA LYS A 230 -27.15 -6.06 -13.52
C LYS A 230 -27.85 -4.71 -13.69
N GLN A 231 -28.10 -3.98 -12.61
CA GLN A 231 -28.74 -2.66 -12.62
C GLN A 231 -27.81 -1.57 -12.08
N ALA A 232 -27.97 -0.34 -12.60
CA ALA A 232 -27.21 0.81 -12.14
C ALA A 232 -27.67 1.24 -10.75
N SER A 233 -26.71 1.45 -9.85
CA SER A 233 -26.96 1.81 -8.44
C SER A 233 -26.95 3.32 -8.22
N LYS A 234 -26.42 4.09 -9.16
CA LYS A 234 -26.31 5.57 -9.13
C LYS A 234 -25.66 6.07 -7.84
N LEU A 235 -24.61 5.39 -7.40
CA LEU A 235 -23.90 5.68 -6.14
C LEU A 235 -23.28 7.08 -6.12
N ALA A 236 -23.02 7.63 -7.30
CA ALA A 236 -22.49 8.98 -7.48
C ALA A 236 -23.51 10.10 -7.24
N GLU A 237 -24.78 9.80 -6.92
CA GLU A 237 -25.76 10.83 -6.56
C GLU A 237 -25.38 11.55 -5.24
N PRO A 238 -25.54 12.88 -5.13
CA PRO A 238 -25.04 13.65 -4.00
C PRO A 238 -25.49 13.14 -2.62
N ALA A 239 -26.74 12.67 -2.49
CA ALA A 239 -27.27 12.14 -1.24
C ALA A 239 -26.57 10.83 -0.82
N THR A 240 -26.34 9.93 -1.78
CA THR A 240 -25.66 8.64 -1.56
C THR A 240 -24.18 8.84 -1.29
N VAL A 241 -23.50 9.72 -2.04
CA VAL A 241 -22.09 10.05 -1.81
C VAL A 241 -21.89 10.65 -0.43
N LYS A 242 -22.73 11.61 -0.03
CA LYS A 242 -22.68 12.20 1.31
C LYS A 242 -22.83 11.12 2.38
N TYR A 243 -23.80 10.23 2.21
CA TYR A 243 -23.98 9.14 3.17
C TYR A 243 -22.79 8.18 3.26
N LEU A 244 -22.26 7.75 2.11
CA LEU A 244 -21.06 6.90 2.06
C LEU A 244 -19.88 7.59 2.73
N HIS A 245 -19.72 8.91 2.55
CA HIS A 245 -18.70 9.68 3.25
C HIS A 245 -18.91 9.66 4.77
N ASP A 246 -20.13 9.97 5.22
CA ASP A 246 -20.49 10.04 6.66
C ASP A 246 -20.30 8.70 7.39
N ILE A 247 -20.58 7.56 6.76
CA ILE A 247 -20.43 6.23 7.40
C ILE A 247 -19.01 5.66 7.29
N THR A 248 -18.18 6.19 6.40
CA THR A 248 -16.80 5.71 6.20
C THR A 248 -15.74 6.63 6.78
N ASP A 249 -16.14 7.83 7.24
CA ASP A 249 -15.25 8.94 7.59
C ASP A 249 -14.23 9.28 6.48
N GLY A 250 -14.62 9.05 5.21
CA GLY A 250 -13.72 9.21 4.06
C GLY A 250 -12.56 8.20 4.02
N ASN A 251 -12.62 7.10 4.75
CA ASN A 251 -11.63 6.04 4.70
C ASN A 251 -11.86 5.12 3.48
N LEU A 252 -10.84 4.99 2.63
CA LEU A 252 -10.94 4.23 1.39
C LEU A 252 -11.27 2.74 1.60
N GLY A 253 -10.63 2.10 2.59
CA GLY A 253 -10.86 0.69 2.86
C GLY A 253 -12.24 0.43 3.44
N ASN A 254 -12.74 1.31 4.31
CA ASN A 254 -14.10 1.22 4.84
C ASN A 254 -15.13 1.36 3.70
N LEU A 255 -14.92 2.33 2.81
CA LEU A 255 -15.77 2.50 1.62
C LEU A 255 -15.78 1.24 0.75
N ARG A 256 -14.60 0.69 0.45
CA ARG A 256 -14.47 -0.53 -0.35
C ARG A 256 -15.21 -1.70 0.30
N THR A 257 -15.06 -1.89 1.61
CA THR A 257 -15.74 -2.95 2.36
C THR A 257 -17.26 -2.80 2.29
N ILE A 258 -17.80 -1.62 2.59
CA ILE A 258 -19.25 -1.38 2.57
C ILE A 258 -19.83 -1.63 1.17
N LEU A 259 -19.18 -1.10 0.12
CA LEU A 259 -19.65 -1.29 -1.26
C LEU A 259 -19.59 -2.76 -1.69
N ARG A 260 -18.54 -3.48 -1.28
CA ARG A 260 -18.40 -4.92 -1.57
C ARG A 260 -19.50 -5.72 -0.87
N GLU A 261 -19.72 -5.53 0.43
CA GLU A 261 -20.72 -6.28 1.17
C GLU A 261 -22.14 -5.95 0.70
N ALA A 262 -22.43 -4.69 0.36
CA ALA A 262 -23.69 -4.30 -0.26
C ALA A 262 -23.87 -4.97 -1.63
N ALA A 263 -22.83 -4.99 -2.49
CA ALA A 263 -22.90 -5.66 -3.78
C ALA A 263 -23.14 -7.18 -3.63
N LYS A 264 -22.47 -7.85 -2.69
CA LYS A 264 -22.70 -9.27 -2.40
C LYS A 264 -24.15 -9.53 -2.00
N LYS A 265 -24.69 -8.72 -1.08
CA LYS A 265 -26.10 -8.84 -0.70
C LYS A 265 -27.05 -8.61 -1.87
N ALA A 266 -26.78 -7.63 -2.73
CA ALA A 266 -27.59 -7.37 -3.93
C ALA A 266 -27.60 -8.56 -4.92
N VAL A 267 -26.47 -9.26 -5.06
CA VAL A 267 -26.38 -10.47 -5.89
C VAL A 267 -27.17 -11.62 -5.27
N VAL A 268 -27.02 -11.86 -3.97
CA VAL A 268 -27.68 -12.96 -3.26
C VAL A 268 -29.20 -12.76 -3.16
N SER A 269 -29.65 -11.53 -2.91
CA SER A 269 -31.09 -11.22 -2.83
C SER A 269 -31.78 -11.14 -4.20
N GLY A 270 -31.01 -11.05 -5.28
CA GLY A 270 -31.51 -10.79 -6.63
C GLY A 270 -31.95 -9.34 -6.88
N GLN A 271 -31.72 -8.42 -5.93
CA GLN A 271 -32.02 -7.00 -6.10
C GLN A 271 -31.21 -6.38 -7.24
N GLU A 272 -29.96 -6.80 -7.43
CA GLU A 272 -29.12 -6.42 -8.58
C GLU A 272 -28.75 -4.92 -8.70
N PHE A 273 -28.99 -4.12 -7.66
CA PHE A 273 -28.48 -2.75 -7.46
C PHE A 273 -28.28 -2.48 -5.96
N ILE A 274 -27.52 -1.44 -5.63
CA ILE A 274 -27.32 -0.94 -4.27
C ILE A 274 -28.16 0.33 -4.07
N ASP A 275 -29.01 0.31 -3.06
CA ASP A 275 -29.73 1.48 -2.58
C ASP A 275 -29.37 1.80 -1.12
N ARG A 276 -30.07 2.80 -0.57
CA ARG A 276 -29.87 3.25 0.80
C ARG A 276 -30.18 2.16 1.84
N SER A 277 -31.24 1.39 1.64
CA SER A 277 -31.64 0.34 2.59
C SER A 277 -30.58 -0.77 2.64
N LEU A 278 -30.02 -1.12 1.49
CA LEU A 278 -28.98 -2.14 1.41
C LEU A 278 -27.69 -1.70 2.09
N LEU A 279 -27.27 -0.44 1.89
CA LEU A 279 -26.12 0.15 2.57
C LEU A 279 -26.30 0.19 4.10
N GLU A 280 -27.51 0.49 4.58
CA GLU A 280 -27.83 0.46 6.01
C GLU A 280 -27.76 -0.95 6.61
N SER A 281 -28.03 -1.97 5.79
CA SER A 281 -27.99 -3.37 6.25
C SER A 281 -26.57 -3.94 6.43
N VAL A 282 -25.54 -3.28 5.89
CA VAL A 282 -24.14 -3.77 5.88
C VAL A 282 -23.20 -2.93 6.74
N LYS A 283 -23.75 -1.99 7.50
CA LYS A 283 -22.99 -1.13 8.41
C LYS A 283 -22.43 -1.91 9.59
#